data_AF-A0A845R543-F1
#
_entry.id   AF-A0A845R543-F1
#
_cell.length_a   1.000
_cell.length_b   1.000
_cell.length_c   1.000
_cell.angle_alpha   90.00
_cell.angle_beta   90.00
_cell.angle_gamma   90.00
#
_symmetry.space_group_name_H-M   'P 1'
#
loop_
_entity.id
_entity.type
_entity.pdbx_description
1 polymer ?
#
loop_
_entity_poly.entity_id
_entity_poly.type
_entity_poly.pdbx_seq_one_letter_code
_entity_poly.pdbx_strand_id
1 'polypeptide(L)' 'MKGGNRVSPRTGRPPSEHPKNIQVKFLADQPTIEDLKLCSQKLGLTKSDVIRLGIQKVKEELDKK' A
#
# COMPACT_ATOMS: atom_id res chain seq x y z
N MET A 1 -37.67 34.45 18.20
CA MET A 1 -37.61 33.61 16.98
C MET A 1 -36.85 32.32 17.29
N LYS A 2 -37.45 31.15 17.04
CA LYS A 2 -36.82 29.83 17.23
C LYS A 2 -35.86 29.57 16.05
N GLY A 3 -34.57 29.53 16.31
CA GLY A 3 -33.53 29.16 15.33
C GLY A 3 -32.87 27.86 15.73
N GLY A 4 -33.54 26.72 15.50
CA GLY A 4 -32.95 25.41 15.68
C GLY A 4 -31.92 25.15 14.58
N ASN A 5 -30.64 25.37 14.88
CA ASN A 5 -29.56 25.00 13.97
C ASN A 5 -29.07 23.59 14.35
N ARG A 6 -29.67 22.56 13.73
CA ARG A 6 -29.06 21.22 13.65
C ARG A 6 -27.74 21.39 12.89
N VAL A 7 -26.64 21.49 13.61
CA VAL A 7 -25.31 21.36 13.01
C VAL A 7 -25.22 19.95 12.43
N SER A 8 -25.21 19.83 11.11
CA SER A 8 -24.80 18.60 10.45
C SER A 8 -23.39 18.26 10.97
N PRO A 9 -23.13 17.02 11.43
CA PRO A 9 -21.77 16.62 11.74
C PRO A 9 -20.90 16.97 10.54
N ARG A 10 -19.81 17.70 10.75
CA ARG A 10 -18.78 17.89 9.73
C ARG A 10 -18.14 16.52 9.52
N THR A 11 -18.82 15.66 8.79
CA THR A 11 -18.26 14.41 8.29
C THR A 11 -17.14 14.84 7.36
N GLY A 12 -15.94 14.94 7.90
CA GLY A 12 -14.74 15.24 7.13
C GLY A 12 -14.47 14.12 6.12
N ARG A 13 -13.26 14.07 5.57
CA ARG A 13 -12.85 12.93 4.76
C ARG A 13 -13.09 11.65 5.58
N PRO A 14 -13.93 10.70 5.13
CA PRO A 14 -14.19 9.49 5.88
C PRO A 14 -12.84 8.85 6.22
N PRO A 15 -12.65 8.40 7.48
CA PRO A 15 -11.41 7.75 7.87
C PRO A 15 -11.21 6.57 6.91
N SER A 16 -10.06 6.56 6.24
CA SER A 16 -9.69 5.43 5.40
C SER A 16 -9.43 4.27 6.36
N GLU A 17 -10.25 3.22 6.32
CA GLU A 17 -10.17 2.05 7.20
C GLU A 17 -8.79 1.35 7.13
N HIS A 18 -8.12 1.42 5.97
CA HIS A 18 -6.77 0.86 5.78
C HIS A 18 -5.82 1.88 5.12
N PRO A 19 -5.35 2.86 5.89
CA PRO A 19 -4.48 3.88 5.35
C PRO A 19 -3.06 3.28 5.19
N LYS A 20 -2.45 3.43 4.00
CA LYS A 20 -1.11 2.90 3.67
C LYS A 20 -0.03 3.77 4.35
N ASN A 21 0.08 3.65 5.66
CA ASN A 21 0.85 4.59 6.49
C ASN A 21 2.24 4.10 6.86
N ILE A 22 2.54 2.84 6.55
CA ILE A 22 3.78 2.19 6.95
C ILE A 22 4.81 2.38 5.84
N GLN A 23 5.92 3.03 6.16
CA GLN A 23 7.07 3.16 5.28
C GLN A 23 8.08 2.06 5.60
N VAL A 24 8.33 1.17 4.64
CA VAL A 24 9.36 0.14 4.78
C VAL A 24 10.64 0.65 4.13
N LYS A 25 11.69 0.82 4.93
CA LYS A 25 13.05 1.11 4.45
C LYS A 25 13.85 -0.18 4.55
N PHE A 26 14.43 -0.60 3.44
CA PHE A 26 15.32 -1.76 3.41
C PHE A 26 16.58 -1.40 2.63
N LEU A 27 17.68 -2.02 3.03
CA LEU A 27 18.92 -1.99 2.27
C LEU A 27 18.84 -3.07 1.21
N ALA A 28 19.17 -2.72 -0.02
CA ALA A 28 19.14 -3.61 -1.16
C ALA A 28 20.44 -3.48 -1.93
N ASP A 29 20.97 -4.61 -2.38
CA ASP A 29 22.10 -4.64 -3.30
C ASP A 29 21.69 -4.13 -4.69
N GLN A 30 22.70 -3.69 -5.45
CA GLN A 30 22.53 -3.27 -6.85
C GLN A 30 21.75 -4.29 -7.72
N PRO A 31 22.10 -5.60 -7.74
CA PRO A 31 21.37 -6.58 -8.54
C PRO A 31 19.89 -6.66 -8.17
N THR A 32 19.57 -6.60 -6.88
CA THR A 32 18.18 -6.63 -6.39
C THR A 32 17.36 -5.44 -6.89
N ILE A 33 17.98 -4.26 -6.97
CA ILE A 33 17.32 -3.06 -7.52
C ILE A 33 17.14 -3.17 -9.04
N GLU A 34 18.10 -3.76 -9.75
CA GLU A 34 17.97 -4.01 -11.20
C GLU A 34 16.84 -4.99 -11.49
N ASP A 35 16.77 -6.10 -10.76
CA ASP A 35 15.69 -7.08 -10.87
C ASP A 35 14.33 -6.46 -10.53
N LEU A 36 14.26 -5.63 -9.49
CA LEU A 36 13.04 -4.91 -9.13
C LEU A 36 12.59 -3.97 -10.26
N LYS A 37 13.54 -3.26 -10.89
CA LYS A 37 13.26 -2.34 -12.00
C LYS A 37 12.79 -3.10 -13.24
N LEU A 38 13.43 -4.24 -13.54
CA LEU A 38 13.07 -5.12 -14.64
C LEU A 38 11.68 -5.74 -14.44
N CYS A 39 11.37 -6.21 -13.23
CA CYS A 39 10.04 -6.70 -12.86
C CYS A 39 8.99 -5.60 -13.01
N SER A 40 9.27 -4.40 -12.50
CA SER A 40 8.39 -3.23 -12.61
C SER A 40 8.11 -2.85 -14.06
N GLN A 41 9.12 -2.88 -14.93
CA GLN A 41 8.95 -2.60 -16.37
C GLN A 41 8.14 -3.68 -17.08
N LYS A 42 8.43 -4.96 -16.84
CA LYS A 42 7.71 -6.08 -17.49
C LYS A 42 6.25 -6.17 -17.07
N LEU A 43 5.96 -5.92 -15.79
CA LEU A 43 4.60 -6.00 -15.25
C LEU A 43 3.82 -4.68 -15.42
N GLY A 44 4.48 -3.58 -15.78
CA GLY A 44 3.86 -2.25 -15.82
C GLY A 44 3.40 -1.75 -14.45
N LEU A 45 3.93 -2.31 -13.37
CA LEU A 45 3.53 -2.02 -11.99
C LEU A 45 4.52 -1.07 -11.31
N THR A 46 4.08 -0.38 -10.27
CA THR A 46 4.98 0.42 -9.45
C THR A 46 5.92 -0.48 -8.66
N LYS A 47 7.13 0.01 -8.35
CA LYS A 47 8.10 -0.69 -7.49
C LYS A 47 7.47 -1.20 -6.18
N SER A 48 6.60 -0.37 -5.57
CA SER A 48 5.89 -0.74 -4.35
C SER A 48 4.89 -1.88 -4.54
N ASP A 49 4.22 -1.95 -5.68
CA ASP A 49 3.28 -3.04 -5.97
C ASP A 49 4.00 -4.35 -6.30
N VAL A 50 5.15 -4.29 -6.97
CA VAL A 50 6.02 -5.46 -7.16
C VAL A 50 6.47 -6.05 -5.82
N ILE A 51 6.90 -5.21 -4.87
CA ILE A 51 7.27 -5.68 -3.52
C ILE A 51 6.08 -6.31 -2.79
N ARG A 52 4.89 -5.71 -2.87
CA ARG A 52 3.67 -6.27 -2.26
C ARG A 52 3.30 -7.63 -2.82
N LEU A 53 3.38 -7.78 -4.15
CA LEU A 53 3.15 -9.06 -4.84
C LEU A 53 4.19 -10.10 -4.42
N GLY A 54 5.46 -9.72 -4.30
CA GLY A 54 6.50 -10.60 -3.80
C GLY A 54 6.20 -11.13 -2.40
N ILE A 55 5.80 -10.25 -1.47
CA ILE A 55 5.43 -10.63 -0.10
C ILE A 55 4.21 -11.56 -0.09
N GLN A 56 3.19 -11.29 -0.91
CA GLN A 56 2.02 -12.16 -1.02
C GLN A 56 2.40 -13.57 -1.50
N LYS A 57 3.22 -13.67 -2.54
CA LYS A 57 3.69 -14.97 -3.06
C LYS A 57 4.45 -15.77 -2.02
N VAL A 58 5.40 -15.14 -1.32
CA VAL A 58 6.15 -15.81 -0.24
C VAL A 58 5.21 -16.25 0.87
N LYS A 59 4.21 -15.43 1.23
CA LYS A 59 3.19 -15.82 2.21
C LYS A 59 2.39 -17.02 1.75
N GLU A 60 1.93 -17.05 0.50
CA GLU A 60 1.21 -18.19 -0.08
C GLU A 60 2.05 -19.47 -0.12
N GLU A 61 3.35 -19.36 -0.41
CA GLU A 61 4.27 -20.51 -0.36
C GLU A 61 4.47 -21.04 1.06
N LEU A 62 4.50 -20.16 2.06
CA LEU A 62 4.57 -20.54 3.48
C LEU A 62 3.27 -21.19 3.98
N ASP A 63 2.11 -20.69 3.55
CA ASP A 63 0.79 -21.20 3.96
C ASP A 63 0.48 -22.57 3.34
N LYS A 64 1.09 -22.87 2.18
CA LYS A 64 0.99 -24.18 1.51
C LYS A 64 1.86 -25.26 2.14
N LYS A 65 2.67 -24.93 3.15
CA LYS A 65 3.62 -25.84 3.80
C LYS A 65 3.13 -26.24 5.18
#